data_AF-A0A8J2KH34-F1
#
_entry.id   AF-A0A8J2KH34-F1
#
_cell.length_a   1.000
_cell.length_b   1.000
_cell.length_c   1.000
_cell.angle_alpha   90.00
_cell.angle_beta   90.00
_cell.angle_gamma   90.00
#
_symmetry.space_group_name_H-M   'P 1'
#
loop_
_entity.id
_entity.type
_entity.pdbx_description
1 polymer ?
#
loop_
_entity_poly.entity_id
_entity_poly.type
_entity_poly.pdbx_seq_one_letter_code
_entity_poly.pdbx_strand_id
1 'polypeptide(L)'
;ARSPESAGLVSVLLEGPPNGGKTALAAQLAKNSDFPFIKVCSPEDMVGFSESAKCLQIRKVFDDAYKSSLSCILVDNIERLLDYGPIGPRYSNLTLQALLVLLKKQPPKGRKLLIICTTSRKICIGDDGT
;
A
#
# COMPACT_ATOMS: atom_id res chain seq x y z
N ALA A 1 -1.66 -23.30 -9.41
CA ALA A 1 -2.38 -22.50 -8.39
C ALA A 1 -1.72 -22.73 -7.04
N ARG A 2 -1.30 -21.68 -6.33
CA ARG A 2 -0.61 -21.81 -5.04
C ARG A 2 -1.63 -22.27 -3.98
N SER A 3 -1.29 -23.30 -3.20
CA SER A 3 -2.18 -23.87 -2.16
C SER A 3 -2.75 -22.77 -1.24
N PRO A 4 -4.04 -22.85 -0.86
CA PRO A 4 -4.70 -21.88 0.03
C PRO A 4 -4.13 -21.85 1.47
N GLU A 5 -3.14 -22.69 1.79
CA GLU A 5 -2.49 -22.75 3.11
C GLU A 5 -1.18 -21.95 3.21
N SER A 6 -0.71 -21.26 2.16
CA SER A 6 0.70 -20.84 2.09
C SER A 6 1.01 -19.33 2.20
N ALA A 7 0.05 -18.40 2.23
CA ALA A 7 0.38 -16.99 2.51
C ALA A 7 -0.83 -16.22 3.07
N GLY A 8 -0.72 -15.71 4.30
CA GLY A 8 -1.70 -14.78 4.86
C GLY A 8 -1.66 -13.40 4.19
N LEU A 9 -0.66 -13.12 3.37
CA LEU A 9 -0.45 -11.81 2.74
C LEU A 9 -0.43 -11.92 1.22
N VAL A 10 -1.20 -11.05 0.56
CA VAL A 10 -1.13 -10.81 -0.89
C VAL A 10 -0.97 -9.31 -1.11
N SER A 11 0.02 -8.92 -1.91
CA SER A 11 0.26 -7.52 -2.28
C SER A 11 0.23 -7.38 -3.80
N VAL A 12 -0.54 -6.41 -4.31
CA VAL A 12 -0.70 -6.13 -5.73
C VAL A 12 -0.38 -4.66 -5.97
N LEU A 13 0.33 -4.34 -7.06
CA LEU A 13 0.55 -2.97 -7.51
C LEU A 13 -0.20 -2.73 -8.82
N LEU A 14 -1.02 -1.69 -8.87
CA LEU A 14 -1.60 -1.16 -10.08
C LEU A 14 -0.75 0.02 -10.57
N GLU A 15 -0.03 -0.22 -11.66
CA GLU A 15 0.77 0.79 -12.35
C GLU A 15 0.09 1.25 -13.64
N GLY A 16 0.24 2.53 -13.97
CA GLY A 16 -0.25 3.07 -15.23
C GLY A 16 -0.14 4.60 -15.28
N PRO A 17 -0.47 5.24 -16.41
CA PRO A 17 -0.36 6.69 -16.54
C PRO A 17 -1.23 7.45 -15.52
N PRO A 18 -0.86 8.69 -15.16
CA PRO A 18 -1.72 9.54 -14.32
C PRO A 18 -3.12 9.66 -14.93
N ASN A 19 -4.14 9.77 -14.08
CA ASN A 19 -5.56 9.78 -14.47
C ASN A 19 -6.09 8.51 -15.16
N GLY A 20 -5.33 7.41 -15.21
CA GLY A 20 -5.77 6.12 -15.76
C GLY A 20 -6.80 5.33 -14.91
N GLY A 21 -7.46 5.96 -13.95
CA GLY A 21 -8.51 5.31 -13.13
C GLY A 21 -8.02 4.27 -12.12
N LYS A 22 -6.71 4.19 -11.84
CA LYS A 22 -6.11 3.17 -10.94
C LYS A 22 -6.74 3.16 -9.54
N THR A 23 -6.89 4.34 -8.92
CA THR A 23 -7.48 4.49 -7.59
C THR A 23 -8.94 4.04 -7.59
N ALA A 24 -9.72 4.43 -8.61
CA ALA A 24 -11.11 4.02 -8.75
C ALA A 24 -11.24 2.49 -8.94
N LEU A 25 -10.39 1.90 -9.78
CA LEU A 25 -10.34 0.45 -9.99
C LEU A 25 -9.98 -0.28 -8.69
N ALA A 26 -8.94 0.17 -7.98
CA ALA A 26 -8.53 -0.41 -6.71
C ALA A 26 -9.62 -0.32 -5.65
N ALA A 27 -10.29 0.84 -5.55
CA ALA A 27 -11.41 1.04 -4.63
C ALA A 27 -12.59 0.13 -4.96
N GLN A 28 -12.91 -0.05 -6.24
CA GLN A 28 -13.98 -0.95 -6.67
C GLN A 28 -13.64 -2.42 -6.38
N LEU A 29 -12.40 -2.84 -6.60
CA LEU A 29 -11.92 -4.19 -6.25
C LEU A 29 -11.99 -4.43 -4.74
N ALA A 30 -11.55 -3.46 -3.93
CA ALA A 30 -11.65 -3.53 -2.48
C ALA A 30 -13.11 -3.62 -2.02
N LYS A 31 -13.99 -2.79 -2.57
CA LYS A 31 -15.42 -2.79 -2.26
C LYS A 31 -16.10 -4.12 -2.61
N ASN A 32 -15.78 -4.68 -3.78
CA ASN A 32 -16.35 -5.95 -4.26
C ASN A 32 -15.73 -7.19 -3.57
N SER A 33 -14.71 -7.02 -2.72
CA SER A 33 -14.09 -8.15 -2.01
C SER A 33 -14.92 -8.67 -0.84
N ASP A 34 -15.91 -7.89 -0.36
CA ASP A 34 -16.71 -8.16 0.84
C ASP A 34 -15.86 -8.44 2.10
N PHE A 35 -14.65 -7.87 2.17
CA PHE A 35 -13.81 -8.00 3.35
C PHE A 35 -14.37 -7.14 4.50
N PRO A 36 -14.42 -7.68 5.73
CA PRO A 36 -14.98 -6.99 6.91
C PRO A 36 -14.18 -5.75 7.33
N PHE A 37 -12.90 -5.67 6.94
CA PHE A 37 -12.09 -4.47 7.12
C PHE A 37 -11.53 -4.01 5.79
N ILE A 38 -11.90 -2.80 5.37
CA ILE A 38 -11.35 -2.12 4.20
C ILE A 38 -10.88 -0.73 4.65
N LYS A 39 -9.62 -0.39 4.38
CA LYS A 39 -9.09 0.94 4.68
C LYS A 39 -8.30 1.49 3.49
N VAL A 40 -8.57 2.75 3.16
CA VAL A 40 -7.78 3.53 2.22
C VAL A 40 -6.74 4.31 3.00
N CYS A 41 -5.50 4.23 2.54
CA CYS A 41 -4.35 4.98 3.00
C CYS A 41 -3.97 5.92 1.86
N SER A 42 -4.61 7.09 1.82
CA SER A 42 -4.41 8.11 0.80
C SER A 42 -3.45 9.20 1.30
N PRO A 43 -2.59 9.77 0.44
CA PRO A 43 -1.82 10.97 0.76
C PRO A 43 -2.71 12.17 1.11
N GLU A 44 -3.96 12.22 0.62
CA GLU A 44 -4.92 13.29 0.91
C GLU A 44 -5.26 13.36 2.41
N ASP A 45 -5.33 12.21 3.08
CA ASP A 45 -5.59 12.11 4.52
C ASP A 45 -4.37 12.53 5.38
N MET A 46 -3.21 12.74 4.75
CA MET A 46 -1.93 12.99 5.40
C MET A 46 -1.32 14.34 5.02
N VAL A 47 -2.11 15.23 4.42
CA VAL A 47 -1.66 16.59 4.09
C VAL A 47 -1.26 17.32 5.37
N GLY A 48 -0.07 17.92 5.35
CA GLY A 48 0.48 18.64 6.50
C GLY A 48 1.15 17.76 7.58
N PHE A 49 1.16 16.44 7.40
CA PHE A 49 1.82 15.55 8.36
C PHE A 49 3.35 15.62 8.18
N SER A 50 4.07 15.59 9.31
CA SER A 50 5.50 15.29 9.30
C SER A 50 5.74 13.86 8.81
N GLU A 51 6.96 13.55 8.37
CA GLU A 51 7.33 12.19 7.94
C GLU A 51 7.06 11.14 9.04
N SER A 52 7.31 11.50 10.30
CA SER A 52 7.04 10.64 11.46
C SER A 52 5.53 10.42 11.68
N ALA A 53 4.71 11.46 11.54
CA ALA A 53 3.26 11.36 11.66
C ALA A 53 2.65 10.52 10.53
N LYS A 54 3.14 10.68 9.29
CA LYS A 54 2.74 9.81 8.15
C LYS A 54 3.06 8.35 8.46
N CYS A 55 4.28 8.06 8.91
CA CYS A 55 4.68 6.70 9.27
C CYS A 55 3.82 6.10 10.39
N LEU A 56 3.49 6.88 11.42
CA LEU A 56 2.64 6.44 12.51
C LEU A 56 1.22 6.12 12.01
N GLN A 57 0.67 6.96 11.14
CA GLN A 57 -0.64 6.75 10.56
C GLN A 57 -0.69 5.50 9.67
N ILE A 58 0.32 5.30 8.80
CA ILE A 58 0.42 4.10 7.97
C ILE A 58 0.51 2.85 8.87
N ARG A 59 1.36 2.86 9.91
CA ARG A 59 1.47 1.75 10.86
C ARG A 59 0.15 1.44 11.55
N LYS A 60 -0.55 2.47 12.01
CA LYS A 60 -1.87 2.33 12.65
C LYS A 60 -2.88 1.64 11.74
N VAL A 61 -2.93 2.00 10.46
CA VAL A 61 -3.81 1.35 9.47
C VAL A 61 -3.52 -0.15 9.36
N PHE A 62 -2.23 -0.54 9.32
CA PHE A 62 -1.84 -1.95 9.28
C PHE A 62 -2.16 -2.68 10.58
N ASP A 63 -1.91 -2.06 11.73
CA ASP A 63 -2.21 -2.67 13.04
C ASP A 63 -3.72 -2.87 13.24
N ASP A 64 -4.55 -1.96 12.74
CA ASP A 64 -6.02 -2.12 12.73
C ASP A 64 -6.46 -3.24 11.76
N ALA A 65 -5.86 -3.30 10.58
CA ALA A 65 -6.11 -4.38 9.62
C ALA A 65 -5.75 -5.75 10.20
N TYR A 66 -4.69 -5.84 11.00
CA TYR A 66 -4.32 -7.07 11.67
C TYR A 66 -5.32 -7.50 12.73
N LYS A 67 -6.33 -6.73 13.14
CA LYS A 67 -7.33 -7.18 14.14
C LYS A 67 -8.44 -8.02 13.50
N SER A 68 -8.72 -7.81 12.22
CA SER A 68 -9.76 -8.51 11.46
C SER A 68 -9.26 -9.85 10.89
N SER A 69 -10.19 -10.78 10.61
CA SER A 69 -9.89 -12.08 10.00
C SER A 69 -9.51 -11.97 8.52
N LEU A 70 -10.19 -11.08 7.81
CA LEU A 70 -9.94 -10.73 6.41
C LEU A 70 -9.87 -9.20 6.30
N SER A 71 -8.84 -8.68 5.65
CA SER A 71 -8.59 -7.23 5.59
C SER A 71 -8.04 -6.82 4.23
N CYS A 72 -8.48 -5.67 3.74
CA CYS A 72 -7.97 -5.04 2.53
C CYS A 72 -7.45 -3.64 2.85
N ILE A 73 -6.20 -3.35 2.48
CA ILE A 73 -5.63 -2.00 2.55
C ILE A 73 -5.37 -1.51 1.13
N LEU A 74 -5.92 -0.36 0.78
CA LEU A 74 -5.55 0.38 -0.42
C LEU A 74 -4.50 1.42 -0.05
N VAL A 75 -3.26 1.24 -0.53
CA VAL A 75 -2.17 2.23 -0.42
C VAL A 75 -2.14 3.03 -1.70
N ASP A 76 -2.78 4.19 -1.71
CA ASP A 76 -2.98 4.97 -2.92
C ASP A 76 -1.80 5.91 -3.18
N ASN A 77 -1.43 6.06 -4.46
CA ASN A 77 -0.39 6.95 -4.97
C ASN A 77 0.88 6.89 -4.13
N ILE A 78 1.54 5.73 -4.11
CA ILE A 78 2.72 5.46 -3.28
C ILE A 78 3.81 6.53 -3.47
N GLU A 79 3.98 7.06 -4.68
CA GLU A 79 4.94 8.11 -4.99
C GLU A 79 4.64 9.42 -4.23
N ARG A 80 3.37 9.69 -3.93
CA ARG A 80 2.96 10.86 -3.14
C ARG A 80 3.14 10.61 -1.65
N LEU A 81 2.87 9.40 -1.16
CA LEU A 81 3.18 9.04 0.23
C LEU A 81 4.68 9.13 0.52
N LEU A 82 5.52 8.81 -0.46
CA LEU A 82 6.97 8.92 -0.38
C LEU A 82 7.51 10.35 -0.55
N ASP A 83 6.64 11.35 -0.76
CA ASP A 83 7.04 12.72 -1.11
C ASP A 83 8.02 12.76 -2.31
N TYR A 84 7.80 11.89 -3.30
CA TYR A 84 8.69 11.76 -4.45
C TYR A 84 8.70 13.05 -5.30
N GLY A 85 9.88 13.66 -5.43
CA GLY A 85 10.14 14.82 -6.28
C GLY A 85 10.87 14.44 -7.57
N PRO A 86 10.47 14.96 -8.75
CA PRO A 86 11.14 14.67 -10.01
C PRO A 86 12.49 15.40 -10.19
N ILE A 87 12.74 16.48 -9.46
CA ILE A 87 13.96 17.29 -9.57
C ILE A 87 14.96 16.85 -8.52
N GLY A 88 15.89 15.98 -8.94
CA GLY A 88 16.79 15.23 -8.05
C GLY A 88 15.95 14.21 -7.26
N PRO A 89 16.13 12.89 -7.45
CA PRO A 89 15.23 11.90 -6.86
C PRO A 89 15.28 11.97 -5.33
N ARG A 90 14.38 12.77 -4.77
CA ARG A 90 14.19 12.99 -3.34
C ARG A 90 12.90 12.30 -2.96
N TYR A 91 12.98 11.51 -1.90
CA TYR A 91 11.87 10.83 -1.29
C TYR A 91 12.15 10.71 0.21
N SER A 92 11.09 10.55 1.00
CA SER A 92 11.21 10.25 2.41
C SER A 92 11.74 8.83 2.60
N ASN A 93 13.01 8.69 2.98
CA ASN A 93 13.58 7.37 3.28
C ASN A 93 12.85 6.72 4.47
N LEU A 94 12.39 7.51 5.43
CA LEU A 94 11.65 6.99 6.58
C LEU A 94 10.34 6.32 6.15
N THR A 95 9.56 6.99 5.30
CA THR A 95 8.30 6.44 4.78
C THR A 95 8.54 5.25 3.85
N LEU A 96 9.61 5.29 3.04
CA LEU A 96 10.02 4.15 2.20
C LEU A 96 10.29 2.90 3.02
N GLN A 97 11.15 3.00 4.05
CA GLN A 97 11.48 1.86 4.91
C GLN A 97 10.24 1.34 5.64
N ALA A 98 9.36 2.23 6.12
CA ALA A 98 8.12 1.83 6.75
C ALA A 98 7.22 1.02 5.80
N LEU A 99 7.00 1.52 4.57
CA LEU A 99 6.21 0.82 3.57
C LEU A 99 6.85 -0.53 3.17
N LEU A 100 8.16 -0.58 2.90
CA LEU A 100 8.85 -1.83 2.55
C LEU A 100 8.70 -2.91 3.63
N VAL A 101 8.77 -2.52 4.91
CA VAL A 101 8.55 -3.44 6.03
C VAL A 101 7.09 -3.89 6.08
N LEU A 102 6.13 -2.95 5.99
CA LEU A 102 4.70 -3.25 6.14
C LEU A 102 4.15 -4.08 4.97
N LEU A 103 4.59 -3.82 3.74
CA LEU A 103 4.20 -4.56 2.53
C LEU A 103 4.69 -6.02 2.52
N LYS A 104 5.67 -6.36 3.36
CA LYS A 104 6.24 -7.72 3.49
C LYS A 104 5.86 -8.41 4.81
N LYS A 105 5.34 -7.68 5.80
CA LYS A 105 5.02 -8.19 7.13
C LYS A 105 3.79 -9.10 7.07
N GLN A 106 3.99 -10.39 7.37
CA GLN A 106 2.91 -11.37 7.43
C GLN A 106 1.92 -11.02 8.54
N PRO A 107 0.60 -11.14 8.28
CA PRO A 107 -0.40 -10.99 9.34
C PRO A 107 -0.30 -12.15 10.35
N PRO A 108 -0.86 -11.98 11.57
CA PRO A 108 -0.95 -13.05 12.55
C PRO A 108 -1.63 -14.31 11.99
N LYS A 109 -1.33 -15.49 12.57
CA LYS A 109 -1.93 -16.77 12.17
C LYS A 109 -3.46 -16.68 12.15
N GLY A 110 -4.08 -17.24 11.12
CA GLY A 110 -5.53 -17.24 10.94
C GLY A 110 -6.11 -15.93 10.37
N ARG A 111 -5.26 -14.94 10.04
CA ARG A 111 -5.69 -13.68 9.41
C ARG A 111 -5.15 -13.56 7.99
N LYS A 112 -5.94 -12.96 7.09
CA LYS A 112 -5.54 -12.69 5.71
C LYS A 112 -5.59 -11.20 5.41
N LEU A 113 -4.56 -10.71 4.73
CA LEU A 113 -4.39 -9.32 4.34
C LEU A 113 -4.15 -9.22 2.83
N LEU A 114 -5.02 -8.49 2.15
CA LEU A 114 -4.82 -8.02 0.79
C LEU A 114 -4.33 -6.57 0.84
N ILE A 115 -3.26 -6.27 0.11
CA ILE A 115 -2.77 -4.91 -0.08
C ILE A 115 -2.85 -4.58 -1.57
N ILE A 116 -3.55 -3.51 -1.91
CA ILE A 116 -3.60 -2.97 -3.26
C ILE A 116 -2.87 -1.64 -3.23
N CYS A 117 -1.79 -1.53 -3.99
CA CYS A 117 -1.03 -0.31 -4.14
C CYS A 117 -1.34 0.32 -5.50
N THR A 118 -1.28 1.65 -5.61
CA THR A 118 -1.33 2.34 -6.92
C THR A 118 -0.10 3.22 -7.12
N THR A 119 0.38 3.31 -8.37
CA THR A 119 1.45 4.24 -8.75
C THR A 119 1.22 4.79 -10.15
N SER A 120 1.55 6.07 -10.35
CA SER A 120 1.63 6.68 -11.68
C SER A 120 3.06 6.78 -12.22
N ARG A 121 4.04 6.27 -11.47
CA ARG A 121 5.46 6.31 -11.83
C ARG A 121 5.96 4.89 -12.08
N LYS A 122 6.60 4.71 -13.24
CA LYS A 122 7.37 3.50 -13.60
C LYS A 122 8.66 3.31 -12.78
N ILE A 123 8.95 4.26 -11.89
CA ILE A 123 10.19 4.29 -11.11
C ILE A 123 9.84 3.83 -9.70
N CYS A 124 10.12 2.55 -9.39
CA CYS A 124 10.45 2.03 -8.05
C CYS A 124 10.49 0.49 -7.97
N ILE A 125 10.15 -0.25 -9.04
CA ILE A 125 10.36 -1.71 -9.09
C ILE A 125 11.55 -1.96 -10.02
N GLY A 126 12.59 -2.60 -9.49
CA GLY A 126 13.82 -2.89 -10.23
C GLY A 126 13.50 -3.65 -11.52
N ASP A 127 13.83 -3.02 -12.64
CA ASP A 127 14.37 -3.75 -13.78
C ASP A 127 15.86 -3.85 -13.47
N ASP A 128 16.25 -4.91 -12.75
CA ASP A 128 17.65 -5.32 -12.69
C ASP A 128 17.94 -5.95 -14.06
N GLY A 129 18.14 -5.09 -15.06
CA GLY A 129 18.52 -5.45 -16.43
C GLY A 129 19.99 -5.84 -16.55
N THR A 130 20.52 -6.53 -15.55
CA THR A 130 21.83 -7.22 -15.54
C THR A 130 21.69 -8.55 -14.84
#